data_AF-A0A950UEN7-F1
#
_entry.id   AF-A0A950UEN7-F1
#
_cell.length_a   1.000
_cell.length_b   1.000
_cell.length_c   1.000
_cell.angle_alpha   90.00
_cell.angle_beta   90.00
_cell.angle_gamma   90.00
#
_symmetry.space_group_name_H-M   'P 1'
#
loop_
_entity.id
_entity.type
_entity.pdbx_description
1 polymer ?
#
loop_
_entity_poly.entity_id
_entity_poly.type
_entity_poly.pdbx_seq_one_letter_code
_entity_poly.pdbx_strand_id
1 'polypeptide(L)'
;FLLLVIPCGMLPFALGCALFLLASFGLLLLALWRTFASHRWLYAASVLLAPATGFTIGSGQNAFLTSALIVGGFGVLLRRPHLAGVLLGLVTFKPQFWLLVPVALIAARHYSALAIAIVTAAAMACLSAAVLGIEPWQVWIEWMISPPPDAYREWLIAGRLQGESLYTNLILLGAPNTLANAGQIAALALGGGCVWWCYSRPVRADLRLAVLLIATTLAAPHLGPYDAILLAIAATSLFVRANEEGFRLGEMPVAMLVWMIQLFNPPGAFRIGLITPFLTAALIVYAMLRASDMSGLSRAAPSVPPLVRSRDVEPVA
;
A
#
# COMPACT_ATOMS: atom_id res chain seq x y z
N PHE A 1 12.33 -2.39 12.16
CA PHE A 1 12.39 -0.91 12.04
C PHE A 1 13.62 -0.36 12.74
N LEU A 2 13.84 -0.66 14.03
CA LEU A 2 14.95 -0.12 14.82
C LEU A 2 16.32 -0.18 14.12
N LEU A 3 16.69 -1.33 13.55
CA LEU A 3 17.93 -1.47 12.77
C LEU A 3 18.12 -0.40 11.68
N LEU A 4 17.04 0.03 11.03
CA LEU A 4 17.08 1.02 9.95
C LEU A 4 17.29 2.45 10.49
N VAL A 5 16.88 2.71 11.73
CA VAL A 5 16.92 4.04 12.34
C VAL A 5 18.05 4.23 13.36
N ILE A 6 18.74 3.15 13.79
CA ILE A 6 19.92 3.23 14.67
C ILE A 6 20.91 4.31 14.22
N PRO A 7 21.32 4.39 12.94
CA PRO A 7 22.27 5.42 12.51
C PRO A 7 21.74 6.85 12.74
N CYS A 8 20.44 7.07 12.59
CA CYS A 8 19.80 8.35 12.86
C CYS A 8 19.71 8.63 14.38
N GLY A 9 19.55 7.59 15.19
CA GLY A 9 19.52 7.67 16.66
C GLY A 9 20.87 8.00 17.30
N MET A 10 21.97 7.90 16.55
CA MET A 10 23.31 8.33 17.00
C MET A 10 23.54 9.84 16.84
N LEU A 11 22.60 10.55 16.23
CA LEU A 11 22.67 11.99 15.97
C LEU A 11 21.74 12.75 16.93
N PRO A 12 21.94 14.07 17.12
CA PRO A 12 20.95 14.90 17.78
C PRO A 12 19.57 14.74 17.14
N PHE A 13 18.52 14.61 17.95
CA PHE A 13 17.18 14.23 17.50
C PHE A 13 16.70 14.99 16.26
N ALA A 14 16.84 16.32 16.25
CA ALA A 14 16.42 17.15 15.13
C ALA A 14 17.15 16.78 13.81
N LEU A 15 18.46 16.53 13.89
CA LEU A 15 19.26 16.14 12.74
C LEU A 15 18.92 14.72 12.28
N GLY A 16 18.82 13.77 13.22
CA GLY A 16 18.43 12.38 12.91
C GLY A 16 17.06 12.29 12.26
N CYS A 17 16.07 13.01 12.79
CA CYS A 17 14.72 13.09 12.23
C CYS A 17 14.71 13.73 10.84
N ALA A 18 15.40 14.87 10.66
CA ALA A 18 15.48 15.54 9.36
C ALA A 18 16.14 14.64 8.30
N LEU A 19 17.25 13.99 8.62
CA LEU A 19 17.94 13.08 7.70
C LEU A 19 17.06 11.87 7.34
N PHE A 20 16.38 11.27 8.32
CA PHE A 20 15.46 10.17 8.08
C PHE A 20 14.31 10.57 7.13
N LEU A 21 13.67 11.71 7.40
CA LEU A 21 12.56 12.21 6.58
C LEU A 21 13.02 12.57 5.17
N LEU A 22 14.13 13.30 5.02
CA LEU A 22 14.66 13.70 3.71
C LEU A 22 15.11 12.49 2.89
N ALA A 23 15.84 11.54 3.50
CA ALA A 23 16.30 10.34 2.81
C ALA A 23 15.12 9.46 2.39
N SER A 24 14.15 9.22 3.27
CA SER A 24 12.98 8.41 2.96
C SER A 24 12.06 9.07 1.92
N PHE A 25 11.92 10.39 1.95
CA PHE A 25 11.20 11.13 0.91
C PHE A 25 11.91 11.06 -0.44
N GLY A 26 13.25 11.22 -0.47
CA GLY A 26 14.05 11.03 -1.68
C GLY A 26 13.91 9.62 -2.28
N LEU A 27 13.89 8.59 -1.43
CA LEU A 27 13.63 7.21 -1.86
C LEU A 27 12.22 7.05 -2.44
N LEU A 28 11.21 7.70 -1.86
CA LEU A 28 9.85 7.68 -2.40
C LEU A 28 9.80 8.35 -3.78
N LEU A 29 10.40 9.53 -3.94
CA LEU A 29 10.46 10.20 -5.25
C LEU A 29 11.17 9.34 -6.29
N LEU A 30 12.28 8.68 -5.93
CA LEU A 30 12.97 7.74 -6.81
C LEU A 30 12.08 6.55 -7.17
N ALA A 31 11.36 5.97 -6.21
CA ALA A 31 10.43 4.86 -6.45
C ALA A 31 9.33 5.29 -7.44
N LEU A 32 8.68 6.43 -7.22
CA LEU A 32 7.68 6.97 -8.13
C LEU A 32 8.24 7.18 -9.54
N TRP A 33 9.43 7.77 -9.65
CA TRP A 33 10.09 8.03 -10.93
C TRP A 33 10.44 6.76 -11.71
N ARG A 34 10.81 5.69 -11.01
CA ARG A 34 11.18 4.40 -11.62
C ARG A 34 9.97 3.51 -11.92
N THR A 35 8.91 3.61 -11.13
CA THR A 35 7.70 2.79 -11.27
C THR A 35 6.79 3.31 -12.38
N PHE A 36 6.56 4.63 -12.45
CA PHE A 36 5.65 5.22 -13.43
C PHE A 36 6.40 5.70 -14.68
N ALA A 37 5.94 5.28 -15.87
CA ALA A 37 6.59 5.65 -17.14
C ALA A 37 6.21 7.07 -17.60
N SER A 38 4.96 7.47 -17.38
CA SER A 38 4.40 8.79 -17.69
C SER A 38 3.92 9.50 -16.42
N HIS A 39 3.65 10.81 -16.51
CA HIS A 39 3.09 11.62 -15.42
C HIS A 39 3.89 11.60 -14.11
N ARG A 40 5.20 11.27 -14.15
CA ARG A 40 6.08 11.16 -12.97
C ARG A 40 6.05 12.41 -12.10
N TRP A 41 6.05 13.58 -12.75
CA TRP A 41 6.00 14.88 -12.08
C TRP A 41 4.68 15.05 -11.32
N LEU A 42 3.57 14.53 -11.85
CA LEU A 42 2.26 14.63 -11.20
C LEU A 42 2.20 13.76 -9.95
N TYR A 43 2.76 12.54 -9.98
CA TYR A 43 2.93 11.72 -8.77
C TYR A 43 3.79 12.40 -7.72
N ALA A 44 4.94 12.97 -8.13
CA ALA A 44 5.84 13.67 -7.23
C ALA A 44 5.17 14.91 -6.61
N ALA A 45 4.53 15.76 -7.44
CA ALA A 45 3.81 16.94 -6.99
C ALA A 45 2.62 16.58 -6.10
N SER A 46 1.86 15.55 -6.47
CA SER A 46 0.74 15.05 -5.69
C SER A 46 1.17 14.61 -4.29
N VAL A 47 2.22 13.80 -4.17
CA VAL A 47 2.73 13.40 -2.86
C VAL A 47 3.29 14.60 -2.11
N LEU A 48 4.08 15.46 -2.75
CA LEU A 48 4.64 16.65 -2.09
C LEU A 48 3.56 17.56 -1.48
N LEU A 49 2.44 17.73 -2.18
CA LEU A 49 1.34 18.60 -1.79
C LEU A 49 0.28 17.89 -0.93
N ALA A 50 0.30 16.57 -0.84
CA ALA A 50 -0.68 15.80 -0.10
C ALA A 50 -0.65 16.19 1.39
N PRO A 51 -1.82 16.42 2.02
CA PRO A 51 -1.90 16.65 3.48
C PRO A 51 -1.15 15.57 4.29
N ALA A 52 -1.20 14.30 3.86
CA ALA A 52 -0.44 13.19 4.45
C ALA A 52 1.06 13.45 4.59
N THR A 53 1.67 14.21 3.67
CA THR A 53 3.10 14.56 3.72
C THR A 53 3.38 15.51 4.88
N GLY A 54 2.52 16.52 5.08
CA GLY A 54 2.60 17.41 6.23
C GLY A 54 2.49 16.66 7.55
N PHE A 55 1.53 15.72 7.65
CA PHE A 55 1.39 14.87 8.83
C PHE A 55 2.59 13.95 9.05
N THR A 56 3.14 13.35 7.99
CA THR A 56 4.33 12.50 8.08
C THR A 56 5.53 13.26 8.60
N ILE A 57 5.76 14.48 8.08
CA ILE A 57 6.87 15.35 8.52
C ILE A 57 6.64 15.81 9.96
N GLY A 58 5.45 16.34 10.27
CA GLY A 58 5.12 16.89 11.58
C GLY A 58 5.17 15.85 12.70
N SER A 59 4.92 14.57 12.38
CA SER A 59 4.98 13.46 13.34
C SER A 59 6.29 12.66 13.30
N GLY A 60 7.23 12.97 12.40
CA GLY A 60 8.49 12.24 12.26
C GLY A 60 8.33 10.77 11.84
N GLN A 61 7.29 10.46 11.05
CA GLN A 61 6.85 9.08 10.78
C GLN A 61 7.47 8.48 9.52
N ASN A 62 7.33 7.16 9.37
CA ASN A 62 8.00 6.36 8.33
C ASN A 62 7.17 6.10 7.06
N ALA A 63 6.11 6.87 6.82
CA ALA A 63 5.21 6.67 5.68
C ALA A 63 5.93 6.77 4.33
N PHE A 64 6.89 7.70 4.21
CA PHE A 64 7.69 7.84 2.99
C PHE A 64 8.51 6.58 2.70
N LEU A 65 9.21 6.05 3.71
CA LEU A 65 10.02 4.84 3.57
C LEU A 65 9.13 3.64 3.21
N THR A 66 8.03 3.48 3.94
CA THR A 66 7.08 2.38 3.71
C THR A 66 6.51 2.42 2.30
N SER A 67 6.09 3.59 1.84
CA SER A 67 5.57 3.79 0.49
C SER A 67 6.64 3.56 -0.58
N ALA A 68 7.87 4.02 -0.34
CA ALA A 68 9.00 3.82 -1.26
C ALA A 68 9.31 2.32 -1.46
N LEU A 69 9.29 1.55 -0.37
CA LEU A 69 9.55 0.11 -0.41
C LEU A 69 8.43 -0.65 -1.15
N ILE A 70 7.16 -0.35 -0.88
CA ILE A 70 6.03 -1.01 -1.56
C ILE A 70 6.00 -0.61 -3.05
N VAL A 71 6.00 0.68 -3.36
CA VAL A 71 5.92 1.18 -4.74
C VAL A 71 7.16 0.79 -5.55
N GLY A 72 8.35 0.91 -4.96
CA GLY A 72 9.60 0.53 -5.59
C GLY A 72 9.69 -0.99 -5.79
N GLY A 73 9.30 -1.77 -4.78
CA GLY A 73 9.26 -3.23 -4.83
C GLY A 73 8.42 -3.76 -5.98
N PHE A 74 7.16 -3.31 -6.08
CA PHE A 74 6.30 -3.69 -7.20
C PHE A 74 6.74 -3.06 -8.54
N GLY A 75 7.33 -1.86 -8.52
CA GLY A 75 7.84 -1.19 -9.72
C GLY A 75 9.01 -1.90 -10.40
N VAL A 76 9.87 -2.58 -9.63
CA VAL A 76 11.00 -3.35 -10.18
C VAL A 76 10.70 -4.85 -10.32
N LEU A 77 9.53 -5.31 -9.88
CA LEU A 77 9.17 -6.74 -9.78
C LEU A 77 9.44 -7.54 -11.06
N LEU A 78 9.01 -7.03 -12.21
CA LEU A 78 9.17 -7.72 -13.49
C LEU A 78 10.63 -7.76 -13.99
N ARG A 79 11.42 -6.74 -13.67
CA ARG A 79 12.79 -6.57 -14.20
C ARG A 79 13.86 -7.12 -13.27
N ARG A 80 13.63 -7.03 -11.95
CA ARG A 80 14.59 -7.35 -10.88
C ARG A 80 13.84 -8.01 -9.72
N PRO A 81 13.33 -9.25 -9.90
CA PRO A 81 12.48 -9.92 -8.90
C PRO A 81 13.17 -10.12 -7.54
N HIS A 82 14.49 -10.31 -7.51
CA HIS A 82 15.23 -10.43 -6.24
C HIS A 82 15.29 -9.09 -5.50
N LEU A 83 15.59 -7.99 -6.19
CA LEU A 83 15.56 -6.66 -5.58
C LEU A 83 14.14 -6.31 -5.09
N ALA A 84 13.11 -6.65 -5.87
CA ALA A 84 11.73 -6.50 -5.44
C ALA A 84 11.46 -7.27 -4.15
N GLY A 85 11.92 -8.53 -4.06
CA GLY A 85 11.85 -9.33 -2.84
C GLY A 85 12.52 -8.66 -1.66
N VAL A 86 13.74 -8.11 -1.83
CA VAL A 86 14.44 -7.38 -0.75
C VAL A 86 13.61 -6.18 -0.27
N LEU A 87 13.17 -5.33 -1.20
CA LEU A 87 12.39 -4.13 -0.85
C LEU A 87 11.09 -4.49 -0.13
N LEU A 88 10.36 -5.49 -0.64
CA LEU A 88 9.10 -5.95 -0.08
C LEU A 88 9.29 -6.71 1.25
N GLY A 89 10.41 -7.41 1.43
CA GLY A 89 10.75 -8.08 2.69
C GLY A 89 11.07 -7.10 3.80
N LEU A 90 11.68 -5.94 3.48
CA LEU A 90 11.92 -4.87 4.44
C LEU A 90 10.62 -4.28 4.99
N VAL A 91 9.51 -4.29 4.24
CA VAL A 91 8.21 -3.77 4.69
C VAL A 91 7.67 -4.52 5.92
N THR A 92 8.17 -5.70 6.25
CA THR A 92 7.73 -6.49 7.42
C THR A 92 7.92 -5.77 8.76
N PHE A 93 8.70 -4.68 8.82
CA PHE A 93 8.68 -3.81 10.01
C PHE A 93 7.32 -3.14 10.26
N LYS A 94 6.45 -3.08 9.24
CA LYS A 94 5.03 -2.77 9.31
C LYS A 94 4.22 -4.00 8.87
N PRO A 95 4.04 -5.00 9.74
CA PRO A 95 3.45 -6.29 9.35
C PRO A 95 2.06 -6.12 8.74
N GLN A 96 1.26 -5.16 9.22
CA GLN A 96 -0.07 -4.87 8.69
C GLN A 96 -0.06 -4.43 7.21
N PHE A 97 0.99 -3.75 6.74
CA PHE A 97 1.09 -3.35 5.33
C PHE A 97 1.70 -4.44 4.46
N TRP A 98 2.33 -5.44 5.09
CA TRP A 98 2.89 -6.58 4.39
C TRP A 98 1.84 -7.66 4.08
N LEU A 99 0.68 -7.69 4.77
CA LEU A 99 -0.33 -8.75 4.66
C LEU A 99 -0.79 -9.05 3.21
N LEU A 100 -0.93 -8.03 2.37
CA LEU A 100 -1.38 -8.19 0.97
C LEU A 100 -0.25 -8.35 -0.05
N VAL A 101 1.01 -8.14 0.37
CA VAL A 101 2.19 -8.37 -0.46
C VAL A 101 2.29 -9.83 -0.94
N PRO A 102 2.25 -10.87 -0.06
CA PRO A 102 2.32 -12.25 -0.51
C PRO A 102 1.12 -12.63 -1.38
N VAL A 103 -0.07 -12.09 -1.10
CA VAL A 103 -1.28 -12.32 -1.92
C VAL A 103 -1.02 -11.85 -3.36
N ALA A 104 -0.50 -10.64 -3.54
CA ALA A 104 -0.17 -10.10 -4.86
C ALA A 104 0.92 -10.91 -5.58
N LEU A 105 1.99 -11.28 -4.88
CA LEU A 105 3.11 -12.04 -5.45
C LEU A 105 2.71 -13.46 -5.86
N ILE A 106 1.91 -14.15 -5.04
CA ILE A 106 1.39 -15.49 -5.36
C ILE A 106 0.42 -15.41 -6.54
N ALA A 107 -0.53 -14.47 -6.52
CA ALA A 107 -1.48 -14.28 -7.61
C ALA A 107 -0.79 -14.00 -8.96
N ALA A 108 0.31 -13.24 -8.94
CA ALA A 108 1.14 -12.97 -10.12
C ALA A 108 2.24 -14.01 -10.38
N ARG A 109 2.30 -15.10 -9.60
CA ARG A 109 3.26 -16.21 -9.73
C ARG A 109 4.74 -15.79 -9.62
N HIS A 110 5.04 -14.72 -8.88
CA HIS A 110 6.40 -14.24 -8.62
C HIS A 110 7.02 -14.91 -7.39
N TYR A 111 7.14 -16.24 -7.42
CA TYR A 111 7.61 -17.04 -6.28
C TYR A 111 9.05 -16.71 -5.86
N SER A 112 9.94 -16.39 -6.80
CA SER A 112 11.32 -15.99 -6.47
C SER A 112 11.35 -14.69 -5.67
N ALA A 113 10.51 -13.70 -6.01
CA ALA A 113 10.41 -12.46 -5.25
C ALA A 113 9.85 -12.70 -3.84
N LEU A 114 8.83 -13.57 -3.72
CA LEU A 114 8.28 -13.97 -2.43
C LEU A 114 9.32 -14.67 -1.55
N ALA A 115 10.08 -15.62 -2.11
CA ALA A 115 11.14 -16.31 -1.38
C ALA A 115 12.20 -15.33 -0.87
N ILE A 116 12.65 -14.39 -1.71
CA ILE A 116 13.60 -13.37 -1.29
C ILE A 116 13.01 -12.42 -0.24
N ALA A 117 11.71 -12.09 -0.32
CA ALA A 117 11.05 -11.29 0.71
C ALA A 117 11.02 -12.00 2.07
N ILE A 118 10.72 -13.30 2.09
CA ILE A 118 10.75 -14.13 3.30
C ILE A 118 12.17 -14.20 3.87
N VAL A 119 13.17 -14.48 3.02
CA VAL A 119 14.59 -14.52 3.44
C VAL A 119 15.03 -13.17 4.01
N THR A 120 14.64 -12.07 3.37
CA THR A 120 14.98 -10.71 3.85
C THR A 120 14.34 -10.41 5.20
N ALA A 121 13.06 -10.78 5.38
CA ALA A 121 12.35 -10.61 6.65
C ALA A 121 12.98 -11.45 7.77
N ALA A 122 13.29 -12.73 7.49
CA ALA A 122 13.96 -13.62 8.43
C ALA A 122 15.36 -13.11 8.80
N ALA A 123 16.15 -12.69 7.81
CA ALA A 123 17.46 -12.08 8.03
C ALA A 123 17.36 -10.82 8.89
N MET A 124 16.33 -10.00 8.67
CA MET A 124 16.11 -8.80 9.49
C MET A 124 15.71 -9.12 10.92
N ALA A 125 14.87 -10.13 11.13
CA ALA A 125 14.52 -10.61 12.46
C ALA A 125 15.75 -11.16 13.19
N CYS A 126 16.52 -12.05 12.56
CA CYS A 126 17.75 -12.60 13.12
C CYS A 126 18.79 -11.51 13.43
N LEU A 127 19.02 -10.58 12.50
CA LEU A 127 19.95 -9.47 12.72
C LEU A 127 19.48 -8.56 13.85
N SER A 128 18.16 -8.35 13.99
CA SER A 128 17.64 -7.52 15.08
C SER A 128 17.86 -8.18 16.43
N ALA A 129 17.65 -9.49 16.54
CA ALA A 129 17.94 -10.23 17.76
C ALA A 129 19.44 -10.25 18.08
N ALA A 130 20.30 -10.38 17.06
CA ALA A 130 21.75 -10.40 17.24
C ALA A 130 22.31 -9.05 17.70
N VAL A 131 21.74 -7.93 17.24
CA VAL A 131 22.21 -6.57 17.55
C VAL A 131 21.56 -5.98 18.79
N LEU A 132 20.26 -6.23 19.00
CA LEU A 132 19.45 -5.60 20.05
C LEU A 132 19.17 -6.52 21.25
N GLY A 133 19.64 -7.78 21.18
CA GLY A 133 19.25 -8.82 22.14
C GLY A 133 17.94 -9.51 21.76
N ILE A 134 17.67 -10.64 22.41
CA ILE A 134 16.44 -11.43 22.20
C ILE A 134 15.28 -10.90 23.05
N GLU A 135 15.59 -10.12 24.09
CA GLU A 135 14.64 -9.62 25.08
C GLU A 135 13.49 -8.81 24.45
N PRO A 136 13.71 -7.89 23.47
CA PRO A 136 12.61 -7.19 22.82
C PRO A 136 11.63 -8.11 22.09
N TRP A 137 12.11 -9.23 21.54
CA TRP A 137 11.25 -10.23 20.90
C TRP A 137 10.42 -11.00 21.91
N GLN A 138 11.02 -11.38 23.05
CA GLN A 138 10.29 -12.03 24.14
C GLN A 138 9.15 -11.15 24.66
N VAL A 139 9.46 -9.88 24.97
CA VAL A 139 8.45 -8.89 25.42
C VAL A 139 7.36 -8.71 24.37
N TRP A 140 7.72 -8.58 23.09
CA TRP A 140 6.74 -8.42 22.02
C TRP A 140 5.81 -9.64 21.88
N ILE A 141 6.34 -10.87 21.96
CA ILE A 141 5.54 -12.11 21.91
C ILE A 141 4.63 -12.20 23.13
N GLU A 142 5.15 -11.93 24.33
CA GLU A 142 4.37 -11.92 25.57
C GLU A 142 3.21 -10.92 25.48
N TRP A 143 3.47 -9.70 25.01
CA TRP A 143 2.44 -8.67 24.86
C TRP A 143 1.42 -9.02 23.77
N MET A 144 1.82 -9.75 22.73
CA MET A 144 0.88 -10.23 21.71
C MET A 144 -0.09 -11.29 22.26
N ILE A 145 0.37 -12.15 23.17
CA ILE A 145 -0.42 -13.26 23.74
C ILE A 145 -1.22 -12.82 24.97
N SER A 146 -0.60 -12.03 25.85
CA SER A 146 -1.14 -11.63 27.15
C SER A 146 -0.70 -10.19 27.45
N PRO A 147 -1.27 -9.20 26.74
CA PRO A 147 -0.88 -7.81 26.91
C PRO A 147 -1.24 -7.31 28.33
N PRO A 148 -0.34 -6.58 29.01
CA PRO A 148 -0.67 -5.93 30.28
C PRO A 148 -1.87 -4.99 30.09
N PRO A 149 -2.94 -5.09 30.91
CA PRO A 149 -4.20 -4.38 30.64
C PRO A 149 -4.04 -2.86 30.49
N ASP A 150 -3.23 -2.23 31.35
CA ASP A 150 -3.04 -0.78 31.32
C ASP A 150 -2.20 -0.33 30.12
N ALA A 151 -1.07 -1.01 29.85
CA ALA A 151 -0.24 -0.72 28.68
C ALA A 151 -1.02 -0.91 27.37
N TYR A 152 -1.85 -1.95 27.29
CA TYR A 152 -2.72 -2.18 26.13
C TYR A 152 -3.76 -1.10 25.97
N ARG A 153 -4.40 -0.68 27.07
CA ARG A 153 -5.42 0.38 27.04
C ARG A 153 -4.82 1.71 26.59
N GLU A 154 -3.64 2.07 27.09
CA GLU A 154 -2.92 3.27 26.66
C GLU A 154 -2.56 3.20 25.16
N TRP A 155 -1.99 2.08 24.71
CA TRP A 155 -1.69 1.87 23.30
C TRP A 155 -2.95 1.90 22.42
N LEU A 156 -4.04 1.29 22.88
CA LEU A 156 -5.31 1.27 22.15
C LEU A 156 -5.80 2.70 21.91
N ILE A 157 -5.79 3.54 22.95
CA ILE A 157 -6.23 4.93 22.86
C ILE A 157 -5.26 5.73 21.98
N ALA A 158 -3.97 5.76 22.32
CA ALA A 158 -3.00 6.63 21.67
C ALA A 158 -2.57 6.16 20.27
N GLY A 159 -2.47 4.85 20.06
CA GLY A 159 -1.90 4.26 18.86
C GLY A 159 -2.93 3.76 17.84
N ARG A 160 -4.08 3.23 18.29
CA ARG A 160 -5.09 2.64 17.40
C ARG A 160 -6.29 3.55 17.18
N LEU A 161 -6.86 4.11 18.25
CA LEU A 161 -8.06 4.94 18.17
C LEU A 161 -7.80 6.38 17.68
N GLN A 162 -6.54 6.82 17.69
CA GLN A 162 -6.09 8.02 16.97
C GLN A 162 -5.79 7.76 15.48
N GLY A 163 -6.07 6.55 14.99
CA GLY A 163 -5.96 6.19 13.58
C GLY A 163 -7.28 6.30 12.82
N GLU A 164 -7.26 5.90 11.55
CA GLU A 164 -8.38 6.01 10.61
C GLU A 164 -8.82 4.65 10.01
N SER A 165 -8.44 3.54 10.65
CA SER A 165 -8.80 2.17 10.20
C SER A 165 -10.30 1.88 10.32
N LEU A 166 -10.79 0.88 9.57
CA LEU A 166 -12.18 0.43 9.67
C LEU A 166 -12.54 0.02 11.10
N TYR A 167 -11.66 -0.69 11.79
CA TYR A 167 -11.83 -1.01 13.21
C TYR A 167 -12.08 0.26 14.05
N THR A 168 -11.22 1.27 13.94
CA THR A 168 -11.34 2.50 14.73
C THR A 168 -12.65 3.22 14.46
N ASN A 169 -13.05 3.31 13.19
CA ASN A 169 -14.32 3.93 12.80
C ASN A 169 -15.52 3.16 13.37
N LEU A 170 -15.53 1.83 13.33
CA LEU A 170 -16.60 1.01 13.91
C LEU A 170 -16.68 1.17 15.43
N ILE A 171 -15.55 1.17 16.14
CA ILE A 171 -15.52 1.41 17.58
C ILE A 171 -16.10 2.79 17.93
N LEU A 172 -15.72 3.84 17.19
CA LEU A 172 -16.22 5.20 17.42
C LEU A 172 -17.70 5.38 17.05
N LEU A 173 -18.25 4.51 16.20
CA LEU A 173 -19.69 4.40 15.94
C LEU A 173 -20.45 3.60 17.02
N GLY A 174 -19.75 3.09 18.04
CA GLY A 174 -20.34 2.34 19.15
C GLY A 174 -20.43 0.82 18.92
N ALA A 175 -19.77 0.28 17.89
CA ALA A 175 -19.73 -1.16 17.69
C ALA A 175 -18.92 -1.85 18.80
N PRO A 176 -19.32 -3.04 19.26
CA PRO A 176 -18.50 -3.84 20.16
C PRO A 176 -17.23 -4.34 19.44
N ASN A 177 -16.18 -4.62 20.22
CA ASN A 177 -14.88 -5.11 19.71
C ASN A 177 -15.00 -6.30 18.74
N THR A 178 -15.89 -7.24 19.02
CA THR A 178 -16.13 -8.41 18.17
C THR A 178 -16.59 -8.01 16.78
N LEU A 179 -17.53 -7.07 16.68
CA LEU A 179 -18.04 -6.58 15.40
C LEU A 179 -17.00 -5.75 14.65
N ALA A 180 -16.26 -4.90 15.36
CA ALA A 180 -15.18 -4.10 14.76
C ALA A 180 -14.05 -4.99 14.20
N ASN A 181 -13.67 -6.05 14.92
CA ASN A 181 -12.70 -7.03 14.44
C ASN A 181 -13.25 -7.86 13.26
N ALA A 182 -14.50 -8.29 13.32
CA ALA A 182 -15.15 -8.99 12.20
C ALA A 182 -15.18 -8.13 10.93
N GLY A 183 -15.52 -6.85 11.06
CA GLY A 183 -15.46 -5.88 9.96
C GLY A 183 -14.05 -5.74 9.39
N GLN A 184 -13.03 -5.65 10.24
CA GLN A 184 -11.63 -5.57 9.80
C GLN A 184 -11.15 -6.85 9.08
N ILE A 185 -11.57 -8.02 9.56
CA ILE A 185 -11.29 -9.31 8.89
C ILE A 185 -11.99 -9.36 7.51
N ALA A 186 -13.24 -8.89 7.43
CA ALA A 186 -13.96 -8.80 6.16
C ALA A 186 -13.25 -7.84 5.19
N ALA A 187 -12.78 -6.68 5.66
CA ALA A 187 -11.98 -5.74 4.87
C ALA A 187 -10.67 -6.35 4.36
N LEU A 188 -9.96 -7.11 5.20
CA LEU A 188 -8.77 -7.87 4.79
C LEU A 188 -9.09 -8.91 3.71
N ALA A 189 -10.16 -9.69 3.89
CA ALA A 189 -10.57 -10.72 2.94
C ALA A 189 -11.00 -10.11 1.59
N LEU A 190 -11.83 -9.07 1.61
CA LEU A 190 -12.30 -8.37 0.40
C LEU A 190 -11.16 -7.66 -0.33
N GLY A 191 -10.29 -6.96 0.42
CA GLY A 191 -9.09 -6.33 -0.13
C GLY A 191 -8.14 -7.36 -0.75
N GLY A 192 -7.91 -8.48 -0.06
CA GLY A 192 -7.16 -9.62 -0.57
C GLY A 192 -7.76 -10.22 -1.84
N GLY A 193 -9.10 -10.34 -1.91
CA GLY A 193 -9.82 -10.77 -3.10
C GLY A 193 -9.63 -9.82 -4.30
N CYS A 194 -9.69 -8.51 -4.07
CA CYS A 194 -9.45 -7.49 -5.11
C CYS A 194 -8.01 -7.55 -5.63
N VAL A 195 -7.03 -7.66 -4.72
CA VAL A 195 -5.61 -7.80 -5.06
C VAL A 195 -5.38 -9.09 -5.84
N TRP A 196 -5.85 -10.23 -5.34
CA TRP A 196 -5.75 -11.51 -6.01
C TRP A 196 -6.32 -11.43 -7.43
N TRP A 197 -7.54 -10.91 -7.56
CA TRP A 197 -8.24 -10.77 -8.83
C TRP A 197 -7.45 -9.92 -9.84
N CYS A 198 -6.86 -8.82 -9.40
CA CYS A 198 -6.08 -7.90 -10.24
C CYS A 198 -4.74 -8.49 -10.67
N TYR A 199 -4.03 -9.14 -9.75
CA TYR A 199 -2.69 -9.69 -10.01
C TYR A 199 -2.75 -11.03 -10.75
N SER A 200 -3.88 -11.75 -10.70
CA SER A 200 -4.11 -12.99 -11.46
C SER A 200 -4.60 -12.76 -12.90
N ARG A 201 -4.71 -11.50 -13.37
CA ARG A 201 -5.29 -11.13 -14.67
C ARG A 201 -4.42 -10.11 -15.41
N PRO A 202 -4.60 -9.95 -16.74
CA PRO A 202 -3.89 -8.93 -17.53
C PRO A 202 -4.43 -7.52 -17.29
N VAL A 203 -4.34 -7.04 -16.04
CA VAL A 203 -4.65 -5.64 -15.66
C VAL A 203 -3.40 -4.78 -15.82
N ARG A 204 -3.55 -3.48 -16.10
CA ARG A 204 -2.41 -2.54 -16.17
C ARG A 204 -1.67 -2.44 -14.82
N ALA A 205 -0.35 -2.25 -14.86
CA ALA A 205 0.49 -2.29 -13.66
C ALA A 205 0.19 -1.16 -12.66
N ASP A 206 -0.14 0.04 -13.15
CA ASP A 206 -0.54 1.19 -12.34
C ASP A 206 -1.85 0.94 -11.57
N LEU A 207 -2.86 0.35 -12.22
CA LEU A 207 -4.11 -0.05 -11.57
C LEU A 207 -3.92 -1.19 -10.57
N ARG A 208 -3.09 -2.20 -10.90
CA ARG A 208 -2.74 -3.26 -9.93
C ARG A 208 -2.08 -2.68 -8.68
N LEU A 209 -1.17 -1.74 -8.85
CA LEU A 209 -0.51 -1.06 -7.74
C LEU A 209 -1.52 -0.21 -6.95
N ALA A 210 -2.38 0.56 -7.62
CA ALA A 210 -3.42 1.35 -6.95
C ALA A 210 -4.35 0.48 -6.10
N VAL A 211 -4.87 -0.62 -6.65
CA VAL A 211 -5.71 -1.58 -5.91
C VAL A 211 -4.95 -2.15 -4.71
N LEU A 212 -3.68 -2.53 -4.87
CA LEU A 212 -2.86 -3.02 -3.75
C LEU A 212 -2.73 -1.97 -2.65
N LEU A 213 -2.39 -0.73 -2.98
CA LEU A 213 -2.20 0.34 -2.00
C LEU A 213 -3.49 0.62 -1.22
N ILE A 214 -4.63 0.74 -1.91
CA ILE A 214 -5.95 0.98 -1.28
C ILE A 214 -6.37 -0.21 -0.43
N ALA A 215 -6.22 -1.43 -0.94
CA ALA A 215 -6.55 -2.64 -0.21
C ALA A 215 -5.68 -2.80 1.04
N THR A 216 -4.39 -2.44 0.95
CA THR A 216 -3.44 -2.52 2.07
C THR A 216 -3.84 -1.58 3.19
N THR A 217 -4.25 -0.34 2.87
CA THR A 217 -4.74 0.61 3.88
C THR A 217 -6.08 0.18 4.48
N LEU A 218 -6.99 -0.38 3.66
CA LEU A 218 -8.28 -0.87 4.15
C LEU A 218 -8.13 -2.10 5.05
N ALA A 219 -7.18 -2.98 4.72
CA ALA A 219 -6.88 -4.19 5.47
C ALA A 219 -6.11 -3.94 6.78
N ALA A 220 -5.46 -2.78 6.93
CA ALA A 220 -4.65 -2.47 8.10
C ALA A 220 -5.54 -2.23 9.35
N PRO A 221 -5.39 -3.03 10.43
CA PRO A 221 -6.20 -2.88 11.66
C PRO A 221 -5.89 -1.61 12.46
N HIS A 222 -4.77 -0.96 12.15
CA HIS A 222 -4.38 0.36 12.60
C HIS A 222 -3.72 1.09 11.43
N LEU A 223 -4.22 2.28 11.13
CA LEU A 223 -3.78 3.13 10.03
C LEU A 223 -3.59 4.53 10.59
N GLY A 224 -2.34 5.00 10.64
CA GLY A 224 -2.05 6.35 11.13
C GLY A 224 -2.34 7.41 10.06
N PRO A 225 -2.66 8.66 10.43
CA PRO A 225 -2.91 9.73 9.45
C PRO A 225 -1.73 9.97 8.49
N TYR A 226 -0.50 9.72 8.94
CA TYR A 226 0.70 9.83 8.12
C TYR A 226 0.76 8.74 7.01
N ASP A 227 0.11 7.60 7.17
CA ASP A 227 0.23 6.47 6.25
C ASP A 227 -0.58 6.62 4.95
N ALA A 228 -1.47 7.62 4.88
CA ALA A 228 -2.28 7.89 3.69
C ALA A 228 -1.47 8.39 2.47
N ILE A 229 -0.14 8.49 2.57
CA ILE A 229 0.73 8.59 1.39
C ILE A 229 0.42 7.47 0.39
N LEU A 230 0.12 6.25 0.86
CA LEU A 230 -0.29 5.13 0.00
C LEU A 230 -1.59 5.46 -0.77
N LEU A 231 -2.56 6.06 -0.09
CA LEU A 231 -3.84 6.48 -0.68
C LEU A 231 -3.65 7.64 -1.66
N ALA A 232 -2.79 8.61 -1.35
CA ALA A 232 -2.49 9.72 -2.26
C ALA A 232 -1.90 9.22 -3.59
N ILE A 233 -0.99 8.24 -3.54
CA ILE A 233 -0.42 7.62 -4.74
C ILE A 233 -1.51 6.87 -5.53
N ALA A 234 -2.38 6.13 -4.85
CA ALA A 234 -3.46 5.39 -5.50
C ALA A 234 -4.52 6.31 -6.14
N ALA A 235 -4.94 7.36 -5.44
CA ALA A 235 -5.85 8.38 -5.95
C ALA A 235 -5.24 9.11 -7.16
N THR A 236 -3.94 9.39 -7.13
CA THR A 236 -3.23 9.97 -8.29
C THR A 236 -3.25 9.03 -9.49
N SER A 237 -3.04 7.73 -9.29
CA SER A 237 -3.18 6.75 -10.37
C SER A 237 -4.56 6.76 -10.99
N LEU A 238 -5.62 6.81 -10.18
CA LEU A 238 -6.98 6.91 -10.71
C LEU A 238 -7.22 8.22 -11.44
N PHE A 239 -6.74 9.35 -10.92
CA PHE A 239 -6.84 10.63 -11.58
C PHE A 239 -6.15 10.62 -12.96
N VAL A 240 -4.93 10.09 -13.05
CA VAL A 240 -4.20 9.96 -14.32
C VAL A 240 -4.99 9.11 -15.31
N ARG A 241 -5.53 7.97 -14.88
CA ARG A 241 -6.34 7.10 -15.74
C ARG A 241 -7.63 7.79 -16.19
N ALA A 242 -8.31 8.48 -15.28
CA ALA A 242 -9.54 9.22 -15.59
C ALA A 242 -9.28 10.40 -16.54
N ASN A 243 -8.13 11.05 -16.44
CA ASN A 243 -7.74 12.10 -17.37
C ASN A 243 -7.45 11.57 -18.78
N GLU A 244 -6.93 10.34 -18.91
CA GLU A 244 -6.66 9.70 -20.22
C GLU A 244 -7.89 9.01 -20.83
N GLU A 245 -8.75 8.42 -20.01
CA GLU A 245 -9.83 7.51 -20.44
C GLU A 245 -11.24 8.10 -20.24
N GLY A 246 -11.33 9.30 -19.66
CA GLY A 246 -12.59 9.95 -19.25
C GLY A 246 -12.96 9.66 -17.80
N PHE A 247 -13.64 10.62 -17.17
CA PHE A 247 -14.07 10.56 -15.78
C PHE A 247 -15.41 9.85 -15.63
N ARG A 248 -15.51 8.94 -14.65
CA ARG A 248 -16.81 8.40 -14.24
C ARG A 248 -17.49 9.34 -13.27
N LEU A 249 -18.83 9.29 -13.21
CA LEU A 249 -19.59 10.05 -12.24
C LEU A 249 -19.13 9.71 -10.81
N GLY A 250 -18.80 10.74 -10.04
CA GLY A 250 -18.35 10.63 -8.64
C GLY A 250 -16.90 10.22 -8.43
N GLU A 251 -16.18 9.77 -9.47
CA GLU A 251 -14.82 9.26 -9.33
C GLU A 251 -13.83 10.32 -8.87
N MET A 252 -13.87 11.50 -9.50
CA MET A 252 -12.94 12.59 -9.15
C MET A 252 -13.22 13.14 -7.73
N PRO A 253 -14.47 13.45 -7.34
CA PRO A 253 -14.78 13.80 -5.95
C PRO A 253 -14.25 12.77 -4.94
N VAL A 254 -14.43 11.47 -5.20
CA VAL A 254 -13.90 10.42 -4.31
C VAL A 254 -12.37 10.41 -4.27
N ALA A 255 -11.71 10.50 -5.41
CA ALA A 255 -10.24 10.56 -5.47
C ALA A 255 -9.69 11.79 -4.74
N MET A 256 -10.31 12.97 -4.89
CA MET A 256 -9.93 14.18 -4.17
C MET A 256 -10.12 14.05 -2.67
N LEU A 257 -11.29 13.56 -2.23
CA LEU A 257 -11.56 13.40 -0.80
C LEU A 257 -10.60 12.39 -0.16
N VAL A 258 -10.25 11.30 -0.86
CA VAL A 258 -9.24 10.35 -0.37
C VAL A 258 -7.83 10.94 -0.39
N TRP A 259 -7.48 11.76 -1.39
CA TRP A 259 -6.19 12.47 -1.40
C TRP A 259 -6.08 13.48 -0.24
N MET A 260 -7.20 14.08 0.17
CA MET A 260 -7.31 15.04 1.28
C MET A 260 -7.66 14.38 2.63
N ILE A 261 -7.60 13.04 2.74
CA ILE A 261 -8.26 12.32 3.83
C ILE A 261 -7.78 12.74 5.24
N GLN A 262 -6.54 13.23 5.37
CA GLN A 262 -5.99 13.73 6.64
C GLN A 262 -6.64 15.01 7.14
N LEU A 263 -7.24 15.83 6.27
CA LEU A 263 -7.86 17.08 6.69
C LEU A 263 -9.11 16.88 7.55
N PHE A 264 -9.64 15.65 7.57
CA PHE A 264 -10.81 15.28 8.34
C PHE A 264 -10.57 14.05 9.23
N ASN A 265 -9.31 13.65 9.44
CA ASN A 265 -8.92 12.57 10.35
C ASN A 265 -7.96 13.10 11.44
N PRO A 266 -7.88 12.46 12.63
CA PRO A 266 -8.57 11.23 13.00
C PRO A 266 -10.06 11.43 13.36
N PRO A 267 -10.90 10.39 13.24
CA PRO A 267 -12.34 10.45 13.50
C PRO A 267 -12.70 10.81 14.95
N GLY A 268 -11.79 10.55 15.89
CA GLY A 268 -11.97 10.96 17.29
C GLY A 268 -11.92 12.48 17.52
N ALA A 269 -11.19 13.21 16.68
CA ALA A 269 -11.10 14.67 16.72
C ALA A 269 -12.07 15.32 15.72
N PHE A 270 -12.19 14.76 14.52
CA PHE A 270 -13.02 15.27 13.45
C PHE A 270 -14.05 14.20 13.07
N ARG A 271 -15.30 14.33 13.56
CA ARG A 271 -16.35 13.31 13.32
C ARG A 271 -16.62 13.02 11.85
N ILE A 272 -16.34 13.98 10.96
CA ILE A 272 -16.41 13.76 9.50
C ILE A 272 -15.48 12.62 9.04
N GLY A 273 -14.39 12.34 9.74
CA GLY A 273 -13.49 11.21 9.52
C GLY A 273 -14.15 9.84 9.60
N LEU A 274 -15.34 9.73 10.19
CA LEU A 274 -16.12 8.49 10.24
C LEU A 274 -16.47 7.93 8.85
N ILE A 275 -16.40 8.75 7.81
CA ILE A 275 -16.64 8.32 6.42
C ILE A 275 -15.41 7.70 5.74
N THR A 276 -14.24 7.69 6.40
CA THR A 276 -12.96 7.28 5.79
C THR A 276 -12.97 5.86 5.21
N PRO A 277 -13.52 4.84 5.89
CA PRO A 277 -13.60 3.50 5.30
C PRO A 277 -14.50 3.45 4.06
N PHE A 278 -15.58 4.25 4.04
CA PHE A 278 -16.47 4.34 2.88
C PHE A 278 -15.78 5.00 1.68
N LEU A 279 -15.04 6.09 1.89
CA LEU A 279 -14.26 6.75 0.83
C LEU A 279 -13.18 5.82 0.27
N THR A 280 -12.48 5.11 1.15
CA THR A 280 -11.46 4.12 0.77
C THR A 280 -12.08 2.95 -0.01
N ALA A 281 -13.24 2.46 0.43
CA ALA A 281 -14.01 1.43 -0.27
C ALA A 281 -14.53 1.90 -1.64
N ALA A 282 -15.01 3.15 -1.73
CA ALA A 282 -15.42 3.73 -3.00
C ALA A 282 -14.23 3.84 -3.97
N LEU A 283 -13.05 4.25 -3.48
CA LEU A 283 -11.84 4.35 -4.30
C LEU A 283 -11.41 2.99 -4.86
N ILE A 284 -11.43 1.92 -4.05
CA ILE A 284 -11.10 0.57 -4.56
C ILE A 284 -12.14 0.09 -5.57
N VAL A 285 -13.44 0.44 -5.39
CA VAL A 285 -14.48 0.12 -6.38
C VAL A 285 -14.18 0.80 -7.72
N TYR A 286 -13.86 2.10 -7.75
CA TYR A 286 -13.48 2.78 -9.00
C TYR A 286 -12.23 2.15 -9.64
N ALA A 287 -11.23 1.78 -8.84
CA ALA A 287 -10.05 1.07 -9.35
C ALA A 287 -10.39 -0.30 -9.95
N MET A 288 -11.28 -1.05 -9.31
CA MET A 288 -11.73 -2.35 -9.81
C MET A 288 -12.57 -2.23 -11.07
N LEU A 289 -13.43 -1.20 -11.18
CA LEU A 289 -14.20 -0.92 -12.40
C LEU A 289 -13.27 -0.65 -13.59
N ARG A 290 -12.26 0.21 -13.43
CA ARG A 290 -11.26 0.47 -14.48
C ARG A 290 -10.45 -0.79 -14.83
N ALA A 291 -10.08 -1.58 -13.82
CA ALA A 291 -9.35 -2.82 -14.04
C ALA A 291 -10.19 -3.86 -14.80
N SER A 292 -11.50 -3.88 -14.58
CA SER A 292 -12.46 -4.80 -15.20
C SER A 292 -12.70 -4.51 -16.68
N ASP A 293 -12.91 -3.24 -17.04
CA ASP A 293 -13.17 -2.84 -18.43
C ASP A 293 -12.03 -3.25 -19.36
N MET A 294 -10.78 -3.14 -18.91
CA MET A 294 -9.60 -3.58 -19.66
C MET A 294 -9.49 -5.10 -19.78
N SER A 295 -9.86 -5.83 -18.73
CA SER A 295 -9.86 -7.29 -18.77
C SER A 295 -10.90 -7.85 -19.74
N GLY A 296 -12.02 -7.12 -19.94
CA GLY A 296 -13.05 -7.43 -20.93
C GLY A 296 -12.56 -7.20 -22.36
N LEU A 297 -11.92 -6.07 -22.62
CA LEU A 297 -11.35 -5.74 -23.95
C LEU A 297 -10.27 -6.73 -24.40
N SER A 298 -9.41 -7.19 -23.48
CA SER A 298 -8.39 -8.20 -23.80
C SER A 298 -8.97 -9.60 -24.07
N ARG A 299 -10.20 -9.89 -23.61
CA ARG A 299 -10.91 -11.15 -23.89
C ARG A 299 -11.79 -11.07 -25.14
N ALA A 300 -12.24 -9.88 -25.52
CA ALA A 300 -13.11 -9.64 -26.67
C ALA A 300 -12.35 -9.49 -28.00
N ALA A 301 -11.01 -9.46 -28.00
CA ALA A 301 -10.23 -9.51 -29.23
C ALA A 301 -10.46 -10.86 -29.92
N PRO A 302 -11.06 -10.92 -31.13
CA PRO A 302 -11.23 -12.17 -31.84
C PRO A 302 -9.86 -12.76 -32.15
N SER A 303 -9.69 -14.07 -31.91
CA SER A 303 -8.56 -14.83 -32.41
C SER A 303 -8.54 -14.67 -33.93
N VAL A 304 -7.65 -13.84 -34.45
CA VAL A 304 -7.39 -13.76 -35.88
C VAL A 304 -6.99 -15.17 -36.31
N PRO A 305 -7.75 -15.86 -37.19
CA PRO A 305 -7.35 -17.15 -37.69
C PRO A 305 -6.01 -16.97 -38.42
N PRO A 306 -5.06 -17.91 -38.32
CA PRO A 306 -3.83 -17.83 -39.07
C PRO A 306 -4.18 -17.76 -40.56
N LEU A 307 -3.81 -16.65 -41.20
CA LEU A 307 -3.91 -16.49 -42.65
C LEU A 307 -3.19 -17.65 -43.31
N VAL A 308 -3.97 -18.54 -43.93
CA VAL A 308 -3.49 -19.57 -44.85
C VAL A 308 -2.65 -18.89 -45.91
N ARG A 309 -1.36 -19.20 -45.98
CA ARG A 309 -0.50 -18.81 -47.10
C ARG A 309 -0.92 -19.64 -48.32
N SER A 310 -1.64 -19.03 -49.26
CA SER A 310 -1.75 -19.57 -50.62
C SER A 310 -0.49 -19.21 -51.42
N ARG A 311 0.36 -20.22 -51.61
CA ARG A 311 1.31 -20.38 -52.72
C ARG A 311 1.13 -21.85 -53.09
N ASP A 312 0.66 -22.24 -54.27
CA ASP A 312 1.26 -21.99 -55.58
C ASP A 312 0.20 -21.91 -56.68
N VAL A 313 0.33 -20.93 -57.56
CA VAL A 313 -0.20 -20.97 -58.94
C VAL A 313 0.99 -20.64 -59.83
N GLU A 314 1.48 -21.67 -60.53
CA GLU A 314 2.43 -21.53 -61.63
C GLU A 314 1.84 -20.64 -62.73
N PRO A 315 2.66 -19.86 -63.45
CA PRO A 315 2.38 -19.50 -64.81
C PRO A 315 3.21 -20.35 -65.77
N VAL A 316 2.47 -21.00 -66.66
CA VAL A 316 2.91 -21.56 -67.94
C VAL A 316 3.46 -20.44 -68.83
N ALA A 317 4.71 -20.57 -69.27
CA ALA A 317 5.24 -20.29 -70.63
C ALA A 317 6.76 -20.45 -70.65
#